data_AF-J9BZD7-F1
#
_entry.id   AF-J9BZD7-F1
#
_cell.length_a   1.000
_cell.length_b   1.000
_cell.length_c   1.000
_cell.angle_alpha   90.00
_cell.angle_beta   90.00
_cell.angle_gamma   90.00
#
_symmetry.space_group_name_H-M   'P 1'
#
loop_
_entity.id
_entity.type
_entity.pdbx_description
1 polymer ?
#
loop_
_entity_poly.entity_id
_entity_poly.type
_entity_poly.pdbx_seq_one_letter_code
_entity_poly.pdbx_strand_id
1 'polypeptide(L)'
;MTFRAAILTISDRSSRGERPDGSGPVLVEMLRTAGYEIVKTAIIPDERPEIEAALKAIADDRIADLILTTGGTGFSPRDVT
;
A
#
# COMPACT_ATOMS: atom_id res chain seq x y z
N MET A 1 20.41 -5.07 -11.23
CA MET A 1 18.99 -5.45 -11.30
C MET A 1 18.25 -4.54 -10.36
N THR A 2 17.19 -3.88 -10.84
CA THR A 2 16.35 -2.99 -10.02
C THR A 2 15.09 -3.78 -9.66
N PHE A 3 14.74 -3.82 -8.37
CA PHE A 3 13.49 -4.43 -7.92
C PHE A 3 12.37 -3.40 -7.96
N ARG A 4 11.17 -3.84 -8.33
CA ARG A 4 9.96 -3.01 -8.41
C ARG A 4 9.16 -3.15 -7.12
N ALA A 5 8.67 -2.04 -6.58
CA ALA A 5 7.86 -2.03 -5.37
C ALA A 5 6.51 -1.33 -5.57
N ALA A 6 5.49 -1.87 -4.92
CA ALA A 6 4.18 -1.26 -4.75
C ALA A 6 3.93 -0.90 -3.29
N ILE A 7 3.26 0.22 -3.05
CA ILE A 7 2.93 0.70 -1.69
C ILE A 7 1.41 0.90 -1.59
N LEU A 8 0.79 0.27 -0.61
CA LEU A 8 -0.65 0.35 -0.35
C LEU A 8 -0.89 0.95 1.04
N THR A 9 -1.46 2.14 1.10
CA THR A 9 -1.91 2.75 2.35
C THR A 9 -3.34 2.31 2.62
N ILE A 10 -3.56 1.55 3.69
CA ILE A 10 -4.88 1.06 4.10
C ILE A 10 -5.42 2.01 5.19
N SER A 11 -6.44 2.78 4.84
CA SER A 11 -7.04 3.80 5.72
C SER A 11 -8.37 4.31 5.20
N ASP A 12 -9.42 4.09 5.97
CA ASP A 12 -10.74 4.71 5.80
C ASP A 12 -10.70 6.25 5.68
N ARG A 13 -9.95 6.90 6.57
CA ARG A 13 -9.90 8.37 6.61
C ARG A 13 -9.15 8.93 5.41
N SER A 14 -8.07 8.27 5.00
CA SER A 14 -7.25 8.73 3.89
C SER A 14 -7.92 8.44 2.54
N SER A 15 -8.58 7.30 2.40
CA SER A 15 -9.36 6.98 1.19
C SER A 15 -10.53 7.96 0.99
N ARG A 16 -11.16 8.45 2.06
CA ARG A 16 -12.20 9.49 2.02
C ARG A 16 -11.67 10.93 1.96
N GLY A 17 -10.36 11.15 1.98
CA GLY A 17 -9.76 12.48 1.97
C GLY A 17 -9.90 13.27 3.28
N GLU A 18 -10.36 12.65 4.37
CA GLU A 18 -10.50 13.26 5.69
C GLU A 18 -9.15 13.53 6.37
N ARG A 19 -8.12 12.78 5.97
CA ARG A 19 -6.75 12.92 6.47
C ARG A 19 -5.74 12.62 5.36
N PRO A 20 -4.70 13.44 5.14
CA PRO A 20 -3.65 13.13 4.18
C PRO A 20 -2.89 11.86 4.58
N ASP A 21 -2.47 11.09 3.57
CA ASP A 21 -1.55 9.98 3.76
C ASP A 21 -0.13 10.52 4.04
N GLY A 22 0.35 10.29 5.25
CA GLY A 22 1.72 10.63 5.65
C GLY A 22 2.70 9.46 5.53
N SER A 23 2.22 8.21 5.55
CA SER A 23 3.09 7.03 5.57
C SER A 23 3.52 6.62 4.16
N GLY A 24 2.60 6.63 3.20
CA GLY A 24 2.87 6.27 1.81
C GLY A 24 4.04 7.06 1.20
N PRO A 25 4.05 8.40 1.27
CA PRO A 25 5.17 9.21 0.77
C PRO A 25 6.50 8.88 1.45
N VAL A 26 6.52 8.59 2.75
CA VAL A 26 7.74 8.20 3.47
C VAL A 26 8.27 6.86 2.96
N LEU A 27 7.40 5.87 2.76
CA LEU A 27 7.78 4.57 2.20
C LEU A 27 8.31 4.68 0.77
N VAL A 28 7.74 5.56 -0.05
CA VAL A 28 8.22 5.86 -1.41
C VAL A 28 9.67 6.33 -1.34
N GLU A 29 9.97 7.32 -0.51
CA GLU A 29 11.31 7.88 -0.41
C GLU A 29 12.31 6.87 0.18
N MET A 30 11.92 6.10 1.19
CA MET A 30 12.75 5.02 1.75
C MET A 30 13.12 3.97 0.70
N LEU A 31 12.15 3.50 -0.08
CA LEU A 31 12.38 2.46 -1.09
C LEU A 31 13.16 2.98 -2.30
N ARG A 32 12.91 4.22 -2.75
CA ARG A 32 13.74 4.87 -3.77
C ARG A 32 15.19 4.99 -3.32
N THR A 33 15.41 5.40 -2.07
CA THR A 33 16.76 5.48 -1.46
C THR A 33 17.43 4.11 -1.39
N ALA A 34 16.65 3.06 -1.14
CA ALA A 34 17.13 1.68 -1.15
C ALA A 34 17.34 1.08 -2.56
N GLY A 35 17.09 1.84 -3.63
CA GLY A 35 17.33 1.42 -5.02
C GLY A 35 16.16 0.67 -5.68
N TYR A 36 14.94 0.79 -5.14
CA TYR A 36 13.73 0.24 -5.76
C TYR A 36 13.11 1.21 -6.78
N GLU A 37 12.49 0.65 -7.81
CA GLU A 37 11.58 1.37 -8.70
C GLU A 37 10.15 1.31 -8.13
N ILE A 38 9.54 2.47 -7.87
CA ILE A 38 8.15 2.52 -7.39
C ILE A 38 7.21 2.48 -8.58
N VAL A 39 6.53 1.35 -8.77
CA VAL A 39 5.66 1.09 -9.92
C VAL A 39 4.19 1.33 -9.63
N LYS A 40 3.79 1.33 -8.35
CA LYS A 40 2.39 1.58 -7.95
C LYS A 40 2.31 2.13 -6.54
N THR A 41 1.43 3.11 -6.35
CA THR A 41 0.96 3.56 -5.04
C THR A 41 -0.56 3.62 -5.05
N ALA A 42 -1.20 3.30 -3.93
CA ALA A 42 -2.64 3.45 -3.77
C ALA A 42 -3.03 3.68 -2.32
N ILE A 43 -4.18 4.35 -2.12
CA ILE A 43 -4.86 4.43 -0.83
C ILE A 43 -6.15 3.60 -0.96
N ILE A 44 -6.35 2.66 -0.05
CA ILE A 44 -7.46 1.69 -0.06
C ILE A 44 -8.19 1.81 1.30
N PRO A 45 -9.53 1.76 1.35
CA PRO A 45 -10.26 1.73 2.62
C PRO A 45 -10.00 0.43 3.40
N ASP A 46 -10.42 0.38 4.66
CA ASP A 46 -10.31 -0.79 5.53
C ASP A 46 -11.36 -1.87 5.18
N GLU A 47 -11.39 -2.27 3.90
CA GLU A 47 -12.32 -3.24 3.33
C GLU A 47 -11.55 -4.45 2.79
N ARG A 48 -11.65 -5.58 3.51
CA ARG A 48 -10.91 -6.81 3.15
C ARG A 48 -11.03 -7.21 1.68
N PRO A 49 -12.22 -7.20 1.04
CA PRO A 49 -12.31 -7.55 -0.38
C PRO A 49 -11.51 -6.62 -1.30
N GLU A 50 -11.43 -5.32 -0.99
CA GLU A 50 -10.68 -4.35 -1.78
C GLU A 50 -9.17 -4.51 -1.59
N ILE A 51 -8.73 -4.77 -0.35
CA ILE A 51 -7.33 -5.06 -0.02
C ILE A 51 -6.88 -6.32 -0.76
N GLU A 52 -7.64 -7.41 -0.66
CA GLU A 52 -7.34 -8.66 -1.36
C GLU A 52 -7.29 -8.47 -2.88
N ALA A 53 -8.24 -7.73 -3.46
CA ALA A 53 -8.27 -7.49 -4.90
C ALA A 53 -7.03 -6.73 -5.37
N ALA A 54 -6.61 -5.70 -4.61
CA ALA A 54 -5.41 -4.94 -4.95
C ALA A 54 -4.12 -5.78 -4.83
N LEU A 55 -4.00 -6.59 -3.77
CA LEU A 55 -2.86 -7.49 -3.59
C LEU A 55 -2.79 -8.53 -4.71
N LYS A 56 -3.90 -9.20 -5.01
CA LYS A 56 -3.99 -10.18 -6.10
C LYS A 56 -3.64 -9.56 -7.45
N ALA A 57 -4.23 -8.42 -7.79
CA ALA A 57 -3.90 -7.73 -9.05
C ALA A 57 -2.41 -7.39 -9.17
N ILE A 58 -1.76 -6.94 -8.08
CA ILE A 58 -0.33 -6.61 -8.12
C ILE A 58 0.53 -7.87 -8.28
N ALA A 59 0.21 -8.94 -7.55
CA ALA A 59 0.98 -10.17 -7.54
C ALA A 59 0.76 -10.99 -8.82
N ASP A 60 -0.49 -11.23 -9.21
CA ASP A 60 -0.87 -12.09 -10.32
C ASP A 60 -0.45 -11.49 -11.67
N ASP A 61 -0.62 -10.17 -11.85
CA ASP A 61 -0.17 -9.45 -13.05
C ASP A 61 1.35 -9.13 -13.01
N ARG A 62 2.06 -9.58 -11.97
CA ARG A 62 3.50 -9.36 -11.76
C ARG A 62 3.93 -7.90 -11.86
N ILE A 63 3.10 -7.00 -11.33
CA ILE A 63 3.35 -5.55 -11.36
C ILE A 63 4.57 -5.20 -10.51
N ALA A 64 4.70 -5.78 -9.32
CA ALA A 64 5.79 -5.51 -8.39
C ALA A 64 6.44 -6.79 -7.85
N ASP A 65 7.71 -6.68 -7.46
CA ASP A 65 8.49 -7.75 -6.82
C ASP A 65 8.37 -7.68 -5.28
N LEU A 66 8.01 -6.52 -4.75
CA LEU A 66 7.71 -6.26 -3.34
C LEU A 66 6.40 -5.46 -3.21
N ILE A 67 5.54 -5.84 -2.26
CA ILE A 67 4.38 -5.04 -1.85
C ILE A 67 4.56 -4.65 -0.39
N LEU A 68 4.47 -3.37 -0.06
CA LEU A 68 4.40 -2.88 1.31
C LEU A 68 3.00 -2.31 1.59
N THR A 69 2.36 -2.81 2.64
CA THR A 69 1.14 -2.22 3.18
C THR A 69 1.47 -1.34 4.39
N THR A 70 0.65 -0.32 4.63
CA THR A 70 0.73 0.49 5.85
C THR A 70 -0.66 0.87 6.32
N GLY A 71 -0.95 0.64 7.60
CA GLY A 71 -2.29 0.82 8.19
C GLY A 71 -3.10 -0.48 8.26
N GLY A 72 -4.14 -0.50 9.09
CA GLY A 72 -5.09 -1.62 9.22
C GLY A 72 -4.57 -2.88 9.93
N THR A 73 -3.48 -2.81 10.71
CA THR A 73 -2.86 -3.97 11.41
C THR A 73 -2.96 -3.90 12.94
N GLY A 74 -3.80 -3.03 13.49
CA GLY A 74 -4.01 -2.85 14.93
C GLY A 74 -5.06 -3.81 15.53
N PHE A 75 -5.72 -3.35 16.60
CA PHE A 75 -6.77 -4.10 17.33
C PHE A 75 -8.21 -3.58 17.08
N SER A 76 -8.38 -2.58 16.22
CA SER A 76 -9.70 -2.07 15.85
C SER A 76 -10.48 -3.15 15.09
N PRO A 77 -11.82 -3.22 15.20
CA PRO A 77 -12.64 -4.06 14.33
C PRO A 77 -12.47 -3.76 12.83
N ARG A 78 -11.97 -2.55 12.50
CA ARG A 78 -11.63 -2.15 11.13
C ARG A 78 -10.23 -2.59 10.69
N ASP A 79 -9.35 -3.00 11.60
CA ASP A 79 -8.00 -3.44 11.23
C ASP A 79 -8.06 -4.82 10.55
N VAL A 80 -8.08 -4.81 9.21
CA VAL A 80 -8.31 -6.00 8.37
C VAL A 80 -7.32 -6.15 7.20
N THR A 81 -6.18 -5.45 7.25
CA THR A 81 -5.05 -5.62 6.32
C THR A 81 -4.47 -7.03 6.42
#